data_AF-A0A7L9BTQ2-F1
#
_entry.id   AF-A0A7L9BTQ2-F1
#
_cell.length_a   1.000
_cell.length_b   1.000
_cell.length_c   1.000
_cell.angle_alpha   90.00
_cell.angle_beta   90.00
_cell.angle_gamma   90.00
#
_symmetry.space_group_name_H-M   'P 1'
#
loop_
_entity.id
_entity.type
_entity.pdbx_description
1 polymer ?
#
loop_
_entity_poly.entity_id
_entity_poly.type
_entity_poly.pdbx_seq_one_letter_code
_entity_poly.pdbx_strand_id
1 'polypeptide(L)'
;MATLVVHERSAWEDRFRTPSESVLMGAIPKGVVPAFERMRAGLAELPGVEEHLAWCGVPWRWSWEYRAADGSVGGEDGHGLAYVVPNPARPALVVPVPDSTLGLLSGRDVSKPVREQVAVTPSVGGWRWAAWDLTSRGLADELLGLVSIVMNHTPARAGG
;
A
#
# COMPACT_ATOMS: atom_id res chain seq x y z
N MET A 1 -28.41 -32.97 14.54
CA MET A 1 -28.34 -32.04 13.38
C MET A 1 -27.36 -30.94 13.75
N ALA A 2 -26.21 -30.84 13.07
CA ALA A 2 -25.22 -29.80 13.35
C ALA A 2 -25.60 -28.52 12.60
N THR A 3 -25.84 -27.43 13.33
CA THR A 3 -26.05 -26.10 12.74
C THR A 3 -24.72 -25.61 12.18
N LEU A 4 -24.65 -25.48 10.86
CA LEU A 4 -23.52 -24.87 10.18
C LEU A 4 -23.57 -23.36 10.45
N VAL A 5 -22.71 -22.88 11.35
CA VAL A 5 -22.55 -21.44 11.60
C VAL A 5 -21.80 -20.86 10.40
N VAL A 6 -22.54 -20.33 9.43
CA VAL A 6 -21.96 -19.55 8.34
C VAL A 6 -21.38 -18.28 8.95
N HIS A 7 -20.05 -18.20 9.05
CA HIS A 7 -19.39 -16.94 9.37
C HIS A 7 -19.54 -16.05 8.14
N GLU A 8 -20.39 -15.04 8.25
CA GLU A 8 -20.52 -14.00 7.22
C GLU A 8 -19.16 -13.32 7.08
N ARG A 9 -18.56 -13.41 5.89
CA ARG A 9 -17.25 -12.83 5.61
C ARG A 9 -17.35 -11.32 5.80
N SER A 10 -16.34 -10.73 6.43
CA SER A 10 -16.29 -9.27 6.54
C SER A 10 -16.22 -8.65 5.14
N ALA A 11 -16.68 -7.40 4.99
CA ALA A 11 -16.70 -6.71 3.70
C ALA A 11 -15.30 -6.61 3.06
N TRP A 12 -14.24 -6.53 3.88
CA TRP A 12 -12.85 -6.57 3.41
C TRP A 12 -12.44 -7.93 2.82
N GLU A 13 -13.06 -9.03 3.26
CA GLU A 13 -12.76 -10.40 2.82
C GLU A 13 -13.60 -10.91 1.65
N ASP A 14 -14.70 -10.22 1.33
CA ASP A 14 -15.60 -10.62 0.27
C ASP A 14 -15.16 -10.07 -1.10
N ARG A 15 -14.38 -10.85 -1.85
CA ARG A 15 -13.93 -10.49 -3.21
C ARG A 15 -15.07 -10.35 -4.23
N PHE A 16 -16.26 -10.88 -3.95
CA PHE A 16 -17.37 -10.92 -4.90
C PHE A 16 -18.27 -9.69 -4.78
N ARG A 17 -18.05 -8.85 -3.78
CA ARG A 17 -18.78 -7.60 -3.55
C ARG A 17 -17.80 -6.48 -3.30
N THR A 18 -17.80 -5.47 -4.16
CA THR A 18 -17.04 -4.25 -3.91
C THR A 18 -17.62 -3.53 -2.70
N PRO A 19 -16.86 -3.37 -1.60
CA PRO A 19 -17.32 -2.68 -0.41
C PRO A 19 -17.36 -1.17 -0.66
N SER A 20 -18.23 -0.45 0.05
CA SER A 20 -18.16 1.01 0.08
C SER A 20 -16.98 1.46 0.94
N GLU A 21 -16.46 2.65 0.65
CA GLU A 21 -15.43 3.29 1.45
C GLU A 21 -15.83 3.43 2.91
N SER A 22 -17.08 3.84 3.20
CA SER A 22 -17.57 3.98 4.57
C SER A 22 -17.54 2.67 5.37
N VAL A 23 -17.81 1.54 4.72
CA VAL A 23 -17.75 0.22 5.35
C VAL A 23 -16.32 -0.18 5.65
N LEU A 24 -15.39 0.04 4.72
CA LEU A 24 -13.97 -0.25 4.94
C LEU A 24 -13.37 0.64 6.03
N MET A 25 -13.64 1.95 5.98
CA MET A 25 -13.18 2.91 6.99
C MET A 25 -13.78 2.61 8.37
N GLY A 26 -15.04 2.17 8.42
CA GLY A 26 -15.70 1.78 9.67
C GLY A 26 -15.10 0.53 10.35
N ALA A 27 -14.38 -0.31 9.59
CA ALA A 27 -13.71 -1.49 10.11
C ALA A 27 -12.31 -1.21 10.68
N ILE A 28 -11.76 -0.02 10.45
CA ILE A 28 -10.43 0.37 10.92
C ILE A 28 -10.47 0.67 12.42
N PRO A 29 -9.50 0.19 13.22
CA PRO A 29 -9.40 0.52 14.64
C PRO A 29 -9.33 2.05 14.85
N LYS A 30 -10.21 2.58 15.70
CA LYS A 30 -10.39 4.05 15.90
C LYS A 30 -9.09 4.80 16.19
N GLY A 31 -8.15 4.19 16.93
CA GLY A 31 -6.87 4.81 17.26
C GLY A 31 -5.91 4.98 16.07
N VAL A 32 -6.12 4.21 15.00
CA VAL A 32 -5.28 4.20 13.79
C VAL A 32 -5.87 5.05 12.66
N VAL A 33 -7.17 5.34 12.69
CA VAL A 33 -7.88 6.13 11.66
C VAL A 33 -7.13 7.41 11.26
N PRO A 34 -6.60 8.25 12.18
CA PRO A 34 -5.88 9.46 11.77
C PRO A 34 -4.60 9.19 10.97
N ALA A 35 -3.90 8.08 11.24
CA ALA A 35 -2.71 7.68 10.48
C ALA A 35 -3.12 7.16 9.09
N PHE A 36 -4.22 6.41 9.03
CA PHE A 36 -4.76 5.85 7.80
C PHE A 36 -5.26 6.94 6.84
N GLU A 37 -6.06 7.88 7.34
CA GLU A 37 -6.55 9.03 6.57
C GLU A 37 -5.39 9.90 6.10
N ARG A 38 -4.38 10.13 6.97
CA ARG A 38 -3.19 10.89 6.59
C ARG A 38 -2.44 10.23 5.43
N MET A 39 -2.27 8.90 5.47
CA MET A 39 -1.63 8.15 4.40
C MET A 39 -2.41 8.28 3.08
N ARG A 40 -3.73 8.04 3.11
CA ARG A 40 -4.57 8.15 1.90
C ARG A 40 -4.55 9.57 1.31
N ALA A 41 -4.72 10.58 2.15
CA ALA A 41 -4.67 11.98 1.72
C ALA A 41 -3.31 12.34 1.11
N GLY A 42 -2.21 11.94 1.75
CA GLY A 42 -0.86 12.23 1.24
C GLY A 42 -0.54 11.56 -0.09
N LEU A 43 -1.03 10.33 -0.31
CA LEU A 43 -0.86 9.64 -1.60
C LEU A 43 -1.72 10.27 -2.70
N ALA A 44 -2.94 10.70 -2.38
CA ALA A 44 -3.83 11.40 -3.32
C ALA A 44 -3.32 12.80 -3.71
N GLU A 45 -2.48 13.41 -2.88
CA GLU A 45 -1.82 14.70 -3.17
C GLU A 45 -0.60 14.57 -4.09
N LEU A 46 -0.11 13.35 -4.36
CA LEU A 46 1.04 13.15 -5.23
C LEU A 46 0.69 13.52 -6.68
N PRO A 47 1.51 14.34 -7.37
CA PRO A 47 1.23 14.75 -8.74
C PRO A 47 1.10 13.56 -9.69
N GLY A 48 0.01 13.51 -10.44
CA GLY A 48 -0.22 12.47 -11.44
C GLY A 48 -0.53 11.10 -10.85
N VAL A 49 -0.90 11.00 -9.57
CA VAL A 49 -1.34 9.75 -8.92
C VAL A 49 -2.86 9.71 -8.79
N GLU A 50 -3.45 8.58 -9.13
CA GLU A 50 -4.87 8.29 -8.97
C GLU A 50 -5.12 7.20 -7.93
N GLU A 51 -6.19 7.36 -7.15
CA GLU A 51 -6.66 6.37 -6.17
C GLU A 51 -7.74 5.46 -6.77
N HIS A 52 -7.57 4.15 -6.59
CA HIS A 52 -8.48 3.12 -7.08
C HIS A 52 -8.79 2.10 -5.98
N LEU A 53 -10.05 1.79 -5.72
CA LEU A 53 -10.40 0.70 -4.81
C LEU A 53 -10.39 -0.63 -5.57
N ALA A 54 -9.46 -1.53 -5.25
CA ALA A 54 -9.23 -2.76 -5.99
C ALA A 54 -9.06 -3.99 -5.09
N TRP A 55 -9.34 -5.17 -5.64
CA TRP A 55 -9.04 -6.45 -5.00
C TRP A 55 -7.62 -6.89 -5.35
N CYS A 56 -6.72 -6.89 -4.36
CA CYS A 56 -5.29 -7.17 -4.54
C CYS A 56 -4.88 -8.61 -4.16
N GLY A 57 -5.83 -9.53 -4.00
CA GLY A 57 -5.54 -10.92 -3.61
C GLY A 57 -5.12 -11.07 -2.14
N VAL A 58 -4.81 -12.29 -1.69
CA VAL A 58 -4.41 -12.54 -0.29
C VAL A 58 -2.92 -12.21 -0.12
N PRO A 59 -2.50 -11.48 0.94
CA PRO A 59 -3.29 -11.11 2.13
C PRO A 59 -4.00 -9.75 2.08
N TRP A 60 -3.80 -8.92 1.05
CA TRP A 60 -4.19 -7.50 1.04
C TRP A 60 -5.68 -7.25 0.74
N ARG A 61 -6.32 -8.11 -0.04
CA ARG A 61 -7.75 -8.10 -0.37
C ARG A 61 -8.18 -6.74 -0.92
N TRP A 62 -9.35 -6.22 -0.52
CA TRP A 62 -9.77 -4.87 -0.90
C TRP A 62 -8.81 -3.83 -0.30
N SER A 63 -8.18 -3.05 -1.17
CA SER A 63 -7.20 -2.01 -0.81
C SER A 63 -7.37 -0.79 -1.71
N TRP A 64 -7.01 0.38 -1.21
CA TRP A 64 -6.82 1.56 -2.05
C TRP A 64 -5.46 1.45 -2.72
N GLU A 65 -5.48 1.26 -4.03
CA GLU A 65 -4.31 1.22 -4.88
C GLU A 65 -4.07 2.60 -5.49
N TYR A 66 -2.82 3.04 -5.46
CA TYR A 66 -2.40 4.32 -6.00
C TYR A 66 -1.53 4.05 -7.23
N ARG A 67 -1.89 4.63 -8.38
CA ARG A 67 -1.21 4.40 -9.67
C ARG A 67 -0.86 5.73 -10.32
N ALA A 68 0.21 5.79 -11.10
CA ALA A 68 0.43 6.94 -11.96
C ALA A 68 -0.62 6.96 -13.09
N ALA A 69 -1.25 8.11 -13.30
CA ALA A 69 -2.31 8.33 -14.28
C ALA A 69 -1.85 8.10 -15.72
N ASP A 70 -0.57 8.39 -16.00
CA ASP A 70 0.04 8.19 -17.32
C ASP A 70 0.57 6.76 -17.53
N GLY A 71 0.41 5.88 -16.54
CA GLY A 71 0.92 4.50 -16.57
C GLY A 71 2.44 4.39 -16.56
N SER A 72 3.16 5.49 -16.31
CA SER A 72 4.63 5.53 -16.34
C SER A 72 5.26 4.88 -15.12
N VAL A 73 4.60 4.96 -13.95
CA VAL A 73 5.08 4.42 -12.68
C VAL A 73 4.31 3.14 -12.34
N GLY A 74 5.03 2.02 -12.35
CA GLY A 74 4.44 0.72 -12.04
C GLY A 74 5.17 -0.50 -12.61
N GLY A 75 6.48 -0.45 -12.83
CA GLY A 75 7.24 -1.57 -13.39
C GLY A 75 6.76 -2.07 -14.76
N GLU A 76 7.45 -3.10 -15.30
CA GLU A 76 6.99 -3.78 -16.53
C GLU A 76 5.63 -4.49 -16.32
N ASP A 77 5.32 -4.87 -15.09
CA ASP A 77 4.16 -5.67 -14.71
C ASP A 77 2.91 -4.84 -14.34
N GLY A 78 2.98 -3.50 -14.36
CA GLY A 78 1.83 -2.61 -14.13
C GLY A 78 1.35 -2.57 -12.67
N HIS A 79 2.26 -2.74 -11.72
CA HIS A 79 1.96 -2.60 -10.28
C HIS A 79 1.63 -1.15 -9.91
N GLY A 80 0.76 -0.96 -8.92
CA GLY A 80 0.54 0.35 -8.31
C GLY A 80 1.76 0.84 -7.56
N LEU A 81 1.90 2.16 -7.43
CA LEU A 81 2.94 2.83 -6.66
C LEU A 81 2.85 2.50 -5.16
N ALA A 82 1.64 2.39 -4.63
CA ALA A 82 1.39 2.08 -3.24
C ALA A 82 0.00 1.47 -3.05
N TYR A 83 -0.17 0.73 -1.95
CA TYR A 83 -1.45 0.14 -1.56
C TYR A 83 -1.72 0.42 -0.08
N VAL A 84 -2.85 1.06 0.20
CA VAL A 84 -3.31 1.27 1.57
C VAL A 84 -4.37 0.21 1.87
N VAL A 85 -4.01 -0.70 2.79
CA VAL A 85 -4.76 -1.91 3.11
C VAL A 85 -5.60 -1.68 4.38
N PRO A 86 -6.94 -1.60 4.29
CA PRO A 86 -7.85 -1.49 5.43
C PRO A 86 -8.07 -2.83 6.15
N ASN A 87 -6.99 -3.52 6.47
CA ASN A 87 -7.10 -4.73 7.28
C ASN A 87 -7.64 -4.35 8.68
N PRO A 88 -8.80 -4.90 9.12
CA PRO A 88 -9.42 -4.53 10.39
C PRO A 88 -8.54 -4.81 11.62
N ALA A 89 -7.62 -5.76 11.52
CA ALA A 89 -6.69 -6.07 12.60
C ALA A 89 -5.46 -5.16 12.59
N ARG A 90 -4.88 -4.93 11.40
CA ARG A 90 -3.61 -4.21 11.22
C ARG A 90 -3.63 -3.44 9.90
N PRO A 91 -4.22 -2.23 9.86
CA PRO A 91 -4.19 -1.39 8.67
C PRO A 91 -2.75 -1.11 8.26
N ALA A 92 -2.44 -1.18 6.97
CA ALA A 92 -1.05 -1.15 6.51
C ALA A 92 -0.89 -0.34 5.23
N LEU A 93 0.33 0.16 5.03
CA LEU A 93 0.82 0.56 3.72
C LEU A 93 1.67 -0.57 3.15
N VAL A 94 1.47 -0.88 1.87
CA VAL A 94 2.36 -1.73 1.08
C VAL A 94 2.95 -0.91 -0.05
N VAL A 95 4.26 -1.00 -0.24
CA VAL A 95 4.98 -0.30 -1.32
C VAL A 95 5.81 -1.33 -2.07
N PRO A 96 5.59 -1.52 -3.39
CA PRO A 96 6.52 -2.26 -4.23
C PRO A 96 7.76 -1.41 -4.48
N VAL A 97 8.89 -1.86 -3.96
CA VAL A 97 10.18 -1.19 -4.10
C VAL A 97 11.05 -1.95 -5.10
N PRO A 98 11.48 -1.35 -6.22
CA PRO A 98 12.44 -1.97 -7.13
C PRO A 98 13.77 -2.25 -6.41
N ASP A 99 14.42 -3.38 -6.72
CA ASP A 99 15.76 -3.68 -6.17
C ASP A 99 16.80 -2.61 -6.55
N SER A 100 16.62 -1.94 -7.69
CA SER A 100 17.47 -0.82 -8.14
C SER A 100 17.37 0.41 -7.22
N THR A 101 16.29 0.58 -6.47
CA THR A 101 16.08 1.71 -5.56
C THR A 101 16.80 1.52 -4.22
N LEU A 102 17.23 0.30 -3.87
CA LEU A 102 17.81 0.00 -2.55
C LEU A 102 19.04 0.83 -2.20
N GLY A 103 19.93 1.06 -3.17
CA GLY A 103 21.14 1.86 -2.97
C GLY A 103 20.81 3.31 -2.61
N LEU A 104 19.70 3.84 -3.13
CA LEU A 104 19.28 5.23 -2.95
C LEU A 104 18.69 5.47 -1.55
N LEU A 105 18.07 4.44 -0.96
CA LEU A 105 17.49 4.54 0.38
C LEU A 105 18.55 4.80 1.46
N SER A 106 19.82 4.50 1.21
CA SER A 106 20.91 4.73 2.18
C SER A 106 21.21 6.22 2.45
N GLY A 107 20.71 7.13 1.60
CA GLY A 107 20.70 8.58 1.82
C GLY A 107 19.75 8.97 2.96
N ARG A 108 19.98 10.11 3.60
CA ARG A 108 19.39 10.51 4.89
C ARG A 108 17.86 10.73 4.92
N ASP A 109 17.15 10.44 3.83
CA ASP A 109 15.75 10.88 3.61
C ASP A 109 14.69 9.90 4.11
N VAL A 110 15.06 8.69 4.53
CA VAL A 110 14.16 7.67 5.10
C VAL A 110 14.75 7.15 6.41
N SER A 111 13.96 6.87 7.45
CA SER A 111 14.53 6.41 8.72
C SER A 111 15.11 4.99 8.62
N LYS A 112 15.99 4.67 9.56
CA LYS A 112 16.61 3.34 9.64
C LYS A 112 15.57 2.20 9.69
N PRO A 113 14.54 2.21 10.56
CA PRO A 113 13.49 1.19 10.58
C PRO A 113 12.81 0.94 9.23
N VAL A 114 12.46 2.01 8.49
CA VAL A 114 11.81 1.85 7.19
C VAL A 114 12.75 1.21 6.17
N ARG A 115 14.02 1.62 6.13
CA ARG A 115 15.03 1.02 5.24
C ARG A 115 15.30 -0.45 5.57
N GLU A 116 15.40 -0.77 6.86
CA GLU A 116 15.62 -2.15 7.31
C GLU A 116 14.46 -3.05 6.89
N GLN A 117 13.22 -2.58 6.99
CA GLN A 117 12.05 -3.32 6.53
C GLN A 117 12.14 -3.64 5.03
N VAL A 118 12.55 -2.67 4.18
CA VAL A 118 12.76 -2.95 2.75
C VAL A 118 13.88 -3.96 2.55
N ALA A 119 15.01 -3.80 3.25
CA ALA A 119 16.18 -4.65 3.09
C ALA A 119 15.93 -6.12 3.47
N VAL A 120 15.05 -6.39 4.45
CA VAL A 120 14.68 -7.76 4.85
C VAL A 120 13.49 -8.32 4.08
N THR A 121 12.75 -7.49 3.34
CA THR A 121 11.62 -7.94 2.53
C THR A 121 12.13 -8.78 1.34
N PRO A 122 11.62 -10.00 1.12
CA PRO A 122 12.02 -10.83 -0.01
C PRO A 122 11.83 -10.13 -1.37
N SER A 123 12.78 -10.32 -2.28
CA SER A 123 12.65 -9.90 -3.68
C SER A 123 11.95 -10.97 -4.50
N VAL A 124 10.95 -10.56 -5.28
CA VAL A 124 10.19 -11.38 -6.22
C VAL A 124 10.17 -10.64 -7.55
N GLY A 125 10.78 -11.19 -8.59
CA GLY A 125 10.82 -10.55 -9.90
C GLY A 125 11.56 -9.20 -9.92
N GLY A 126 12.52 -8.98 -9.01
CA GLY A 126 13.24 -7.70 -8.90
C GLY A 126 12.50 -6.64 -8.06
N TRP A 127 11.39 -7.00 -7.42
CA TRP A 127 10.57 -6.14 -6.59
C TRP A 127 10.45 -6.65 -5.16
N ARG A 128 10.43 -5.72 -4.22
CA ARG A 128 10.21 -5.99 -2.80
C ARG A 128 8.90 -5.36 -2.35
N TRP A 129 7.95 -6.20 -2.00
CA TRP A 129 6.62 -5.78 -1.55
C TRP A 129 6.64 -5.49 -0.04
N ALA A 130 7.27 -4.39 0.33
CA ALA A 130 7.49 -4.04 1.72
C ALA A 130 6.19 -3.50 2.33
N ALA A 131 5.88 -3.90 3.56
CA ALA A 131 4.64 -3.58 4.25
C ALA A 131 4.91 -3.02 5.65
N TRP A 132 4.15 -2.00 6.03
CA TRP A 132 4.22 -1.34 7.35
C TRP A 132 2.83 -1.17 7.92
N ASP A 133 2.64 -1.58 9.17
CA ASP A 133 1.40 -1.26 9.89
C ASP A 133 1.35 0.24 10.17
N LEU A 134 0.22 0.85 9.83
CA LEU A 134 -0.04 2.24 10.13
C LEU A 134 -0.42 2.33 11.61
N THR A 135 0.43 2.97 12.40
CA THR A 135 0.25 3.08 13.86
C THR A 135 0.24 4.52 14.35
N SER A 136 0.78 5.46 13.56
CA SER A 136 0.83 6.88 13.91
C SER A 136 0.93 7.75 12.66
N ARG A 137 0.54 9.03 12.78
CA ARG A 137 0.70 10.02 11.71
C ARG A 137 2.16 10.25 11.33
N GLY A 138 3.07 10.26 12.31
CA GLY A 138 4.50 10.44 12.05
C GLY A 138 5.08 9.32 11.19
N LEU A 139 4.69 8.06 11.43
CA LEU A 139 5.06 6.95 10.55
C LEU A 139 4.45 7.11 9.15
N ALA A 140 3.19 7.56 9.06
CA ALA A 140 2.57 7.82 7.76
C ALA A 140 3.32 8.89 6.95
N ASP A 141 3.71 10.00 7.59
CA ASP A 141 4.52 11.06 6.96
C ASP A 141 5.86 10.54 6.46
N GLU A 142 6.53 9.70 7.26
CA GLU A 142 7.81 9.11 6.87
C GLU A 142 7.67 8.17 5.66
N LEU A 143 6.64 7.33 5.66
CA LEU A 143 6.36 6.41 4.58
C LEU A 143 5.94 7.13 3.28
N LEU A 144 5.28 8.29 3.36
CA LEU A 144 5.04 9.14 2.19
C LEU A 144 6.34 9.65 1.56
N GLY A 145 7.36 9.93 2.38
CA GLY A 145 8.72 10.23 1.91
C GLY A 145 9.33 9.06 1.12
N LEU A 146 9.19 7.82 1.64
CA LEU A 146 9.62 6.62 0.92
C LEU A 146 8.90 6.48 -0.43
N VAL A 147 7.56 6.60 -0.45
CA VAL A 147 6.78 6.48 -1.69
C VAL A 147 7.22 7.51 -2.72
N SER A 148 7.49 8.74 -2.30
CA SER A 148 8.02 9.79 -3.19
C SER A 148 9.38 9.42 -3.80
N ILE A 149 10.28 8.81 -3.01
CA ILE A 149 11.58 8.34 -3.52
C ILE A 149 11.37 7.21 -4.54
N VAL A 150 10.49 6.24 -4.24
CA VAL A 150 10.17 5.13 -5.14
C VAL A 150 9.57 5.65 -6.44
N MET A 151 8.61 6.57 -6.37
CA MET A 151 7.98 7.17 -7.55
C MET A 151 9.01 7.82 -8.49
N ASN A 152 9.96 8.58 -7.93
CA ASN A 152 10.97 9.29 -8.72
C ASN A 152 12.07 8.41 -9.32
N HIS A 153 12.21 7.17 -8.84
CA HIS A 153 13.29 6.26 -9.25
C HIS A 153 12.80 4.92 -9.78
N THR A 154 11.49 4.74 -9.90
CA THR A 154 10.92 3.61 -10.62
C THR A 154 11.15 3.86 -12.10
N PRO A 155 11.84 2.95 -12.82
CA PRO A 155 12.06 3.12 -14.24
C PRO A 155 10.71 3.18 -14.96
N ALA A 156 10.56 4.17 -15.84
CA ALA A 156 9.39 4.28 -16.69
C ALA A 156 9.27 3.01 -17.54
N ARG A 157 8.03 2.54 -17.72
CA ARG A 157 7.74 1.40 -18.58
C ARG A 157 8.35 1.64 -19.97
N ALA A 158 9.31 0.80 -20.38
CA ALA A 158 9.84 0.86 -21.73
C ALA A 158 8.68 0.53 -22.68
N GLY A 159 8.26 1.50 -23.49
CA GLY A 159 7.15 1.34 -24.43
C GLY A 159 7.41 0.16 -25.37
N GLY A 160 6.46 -0.77 -25.40
CA GLY A 160 6.33 -1.77 -26.46
C GLY A 160 5.42 -1.26 -27.56
#